data_AF-A0A260ZH91-F1
#
_entry.id   AF-A0A260ZH91-F1
#
_cell.length_a   1.000
_cell.length_b   1.000
_cell.length_c   1.000
_cell.angle_alpha   90.00
_cell.angle_beta   90.00
_cell.angle_gamma   90.00
#
_symmetry.space_group_name_H-M   'P 1'
#
loop_
_entity.id
_entity.type
_entity.pdbx_description
1 polymer ?
#
loop_
_entity_poly.entity_id
_entity_poly.type
_entity_poly.pdbx_seq_one_letter_code
_entity_poly.pdbx_strand_id
1 'polypeptide(L)'
;MYKLKWSESLAEMGKNMPKEWRGLQPNYRYFFVGRNKDAMDLENKLFNWTDAQLKNNWSALKKWTDKNENYSVFLFEPLLPLQTRIGCASVHKEMSYRGYRGQLYAEYSSQCLIGPERSFKNSIRKLGLPGSDCGDDDEEDGLCVSKRDGDIEAFGSPPHSSFGETAHEETTPSDDDLGENDSDAERTPRPPLDNSDLEIDWKKV
;
A
#
# COMPACT_ATOMS: atom_id res chain seq x y z
N MET A 1 8.74 -17.83 -0.44
CA MET A 1 7.47 -17.18 -0.02
C MET A 1 7.35 -17.42 1.46
N TYR A 2 7.11 -16.39 2.26
CA TYR A 2 6.94 -16.56 3.69
C TYR A 2 5.47 -16.77 4.07
N LYS A 3 5.25 -17.52 5.15
CA LYS A 3 3.98 -17.61 5.85
C LYS A 3 3.72 -16.27 6.54
N LEU A 4 2.57 -15.66 6.23
CA LEU A 4 2.19 -14.37 6.81
C LEU A 4 1.68 -14.56 8.25
N LYS A 5 2.17 -13.74 9.17
CA LYS A 5 1.63 -13.59 10.53
C LYS A 5 0.79 -12.31 10.60
N TRP A 6 -0.28 -12.31 11.40
CA TRP A 6 -1.06 -11.09 11.65
C TRP A 6 -0.21 -10.03 12.36
N SER A 7 -0.43 -8.77 12.02
CA SER A 7 0.21 -7.59 12.59
C SER A 7 -0.84 -6.57 13.02
N GLU A 8 -0.87 -6.26 14.31
CA GLU A 8 -1.80 -5.27 14.84
C GLU A 8 -1.34 -3.86 14.47
N SER A 9 -0.03 -3.61 14.51
CA SER A 9 0.60 -2.36 14.05
C SER A 9 0.22 -2.03 12.60
N LEU A 10 0.27 -3.01 11.69
CA LEU A 10 -0.18 -2.81 10.30
C LEU A 10 -1.69 -2.60 10.20
N ALA A 11 -2.50 -3.27 11.03
CA ALA A 11 -3.95 -3.09 11.02
C ALA A 11 -4.36 -1.70 11.53
N GLU A 12 -3.72 -1.21 12.60
CA GLU A 12 -3.91 0.13 13.14
C GLU A 12 -3.44 1.20 12.15
N MET A 13 -2.29 1.02 11.52
CA MET A 13 -1.85 1.94 10.47
C MET A 13 -2.80 1.92 9.27
N GLY A 14 -3.35 0.74 8.93
CA GLY A 14 -4.39 0.61 7.92
C GLY A 14 -5.63 1.46 8.22
N LYS A 15 -6.01 1.66 9.49
CA LYS A 15 -7.15 2.52 9.85
C LYS A 15 -6.84 4.01 9.63
N ASN A 16 -5.60 4.41 9.90
CA ASN A 16 -5.17 5.81 9.99
C ASN A 16 -4.16 6.21 8.91
N MET A 17 -4.24 5.59 7.73
CA MET A 17 -3.24 5.79 6.67
C MET A 17 -3.25 7.25 6.17
N PRO A 18 -2.12 7.98 6.23
CA PRO A 18 -2.08 9.38 5.83
C PRO A 18 -2.26 9.52 4.31
N LYS A 19 -2.90 10.61 3.84
CA LYS A 19 -3.13 10.84 2.40
C LYS A 19 -1.83 10.84 1.58
N GLU A 20 -0.75 11.31 2.16
CA GLU A 20 0.57 11.47 1.52
C GLU A 20 1.54 10.32 1.85
N TRP A 21 1.04 9.18 2.33
CA TRP A 21 1.85 8.05 2.80
C TRP A 21 2.93 7.58 1.81
N ARG A 22 2.72 7.76 0.50
CA ARG A 22 3.71 7.38 -0.55
C ARG A 22 5.02 8.16 -0.43
N GLY A 23 4.95 9.42 0.01
CA GLY A 23 6.11 10.28 0.23
C GLY A 23 6.95 9.86 1.43
N LEU A 24 6.36 9.09 2.36
CA LEU A 24 6.99 8.66 3.61
C LEU A 24 7.87 7.41 3.44
N GLN A 25 7.90 6.84 2.24
CA GLN A 25 8.67 5.64 1.90
C GLN A 25 8.50 4.49 2.92
N PRO A 26 7.27 4.01 3.12
CA PRO A 26 7.01 3.02 4.17
C PRO A 26 7.71 1.69 3.91
N ASN A 27 7.92 0.92 4.97
CA ASN A 27 8.37 -0.48 4.90
C ASN A 27 7.21 -1.46 4.61
N TYR A 28 6.12 -1.00 4.02
CA TYR A 28 4.97 -1.84 3.71
C TYR A 28 4.37 -1.45 2.37
N ARG A 29 3.60 -2.37 1.80
CA ARG A 29 2.72 -2.14 0.66
C ARG A 29 1.28 -2.24 1.11
N TYR A 30 0.36 -1.76 0.28
CA TYR A 30 -1.06 -1.77 0.59
C TYR A 30 -1.86 -2.28 -0.59
N PHE A 31 -2.99 -2.92 -0.29
CA PHE A 31 -3.96 -3.37 -1.28
C PHE A 31 -5.36 -3.40 -0.69
N PHE A 32 -6.37 -3.40 -1.54
CA PHE A 32 -7.77 -3.45 -1.11
C PHE A 32 -8.34 -4.87 -1.19
N VAL A 33 -9.27 -5.19 -0.29
CA VAL A 33 -10.01 -6.46 -0.23
C VAL A 33 -11.49 -6.21 0.09
N GLY A 34 -12.31 -7.27 0.12
CA GLY A 34 -13.75 -7.14 0.36
C GLY A 34 -14.49 -6.56 -0.85
N ARG A 35 -14.37 -7.27 -1.97
CA ARG A 35 -14.68 -6.79 -3.33
C ARG A 35 -16.15 -6.92 -3.70
N ASN A 36 -16.68 -5.97 -4.46
CA ASN A 36 -17.92 -6.16 -5.23
C ASN A 36 -17.66 -6.93 -6.55
N LYS A 37 -18.72 -7.20 -7.32
CA LYS A 37 -18.64 -7.96 -8.58
C LYS A 37 -17.71 -7.31 -9.61
N ASP A 38 -17.80 -6.00 -9.78
CA ASP A 38 -16.99 -5.26 -10.75
C ASP A 38 -15.50 -5.28 -10.37
N ALA A 39 -15.18 -5.13 -9.07
CA ALA A 39 -13.82 -5.27 -8.56
C ALA A 39 -13.26 -6.68 -8.80
N MET A 40 -14.06 -7.73 -8.57
CA MET A 40 -13.65 -9.11 -8.86
C MET A 40 -13.40 -9.33 -10.36
N ASP A 41 -14.27 -8.83 -11.23
CA ASP A 41 -14.11 -8.96 -12.69
C ASP A 41 -12.86 -8.23 -13.21
N LEU A 42 -12.56 -7.05 -12.65
CA LEU A 42 -11.35 -6.29 -12.93
C LEU A 42 -10.09 -7.07 -12.53
N GLU A 43 -10.08 -7.56 -11.30
CA GLU A 43 -8.95 -8.29 -10.74
C GLU A 43 -8.71 -9.63 -11.43
N ASN A 44 -9.75 -10.38 -11.77
CA ASN A 44 -9.61 -11.65 -12.50
C ASN A 44 -8.96 -11.46 -13.87
N LYS A 45 -9.27 -10.36 -14.58
CA LYS A 45 -8.60 -10.04 -15.86
C LYS A 45 -7.14 -9.72 -15.66
N LEU A 46 -6.83 -8.87 -14.67
CA LEU A 46 -5.45 -8.52 -14.36
C LEU A 46 -4.65 -9.74 -13.90
N PHE A 47 -5.27 -10.65 -13.13
CA PHE A 47 -4.66 -11.91 -12.72
C PHE A 47 -4.34 -12.81 -13.92
N ASN A 48 -5.28 -12.98 -14.85
CA ASN A 48 -5.06 -13.81 -16.03
C ASN A 48 -3.94 -13.26 -16.93
N TRP A 49 -3.93 -11.94 -17.16
CA TRP A 49 -2.84 -11.30 -17.90
C TRP A 49 -1.49 -11.52 -17.19
N THR A 50 -1.48 -11.33 -15.88
CA THR A 50 -0.31 -11.50 -15.03
C THR A 50 0.24 -12.91 -15.08
N ASP A 51 -0.62 -13.92 -14.90
CA ASP A 51 -0.24 -15.32 -14.96
C ASP A 51 0.37 -15.68 -16.32
N ALA A 52 -0.19 -15.13 -17.40
CA ALA A 52 0.37 -15.26 -18.74
C ALA A 52 1.77 -14.62 -18.86
N GLN A 53 1.98 -13.42 -18.30
CA GLN A 53 3.32 -12.77 -18.29
C GLN A 53 4.31 -13.51 -17.39
N LEU A 54 3.87 -14.00 -16.23
CA LEU A 54 4.70 -14.78 -15.30
C LEU A 54 5.24 -16.05 -15.96
N LYS A 55 4.44 -16.70 -16.82
CA LYS A 55 4.82 -17.94 -17.52
C LYS A 55 5.69 -17.67 -18.74
N ASN A 56 5.40 -16.62 -19.51
CA ASN A 56 5.95 -16.46 -20.86
C ASN A 56 6.93 -15.28 -21.01
N ASN A 57 6.90 -14.30 -20.10
CA ASN A 57 7.64 -13.04 -20.28
C ASN A 57 7.96 -12.33 -18.95
N TRP A 58 8.78 -12.99 -18.11
CA TRP A 58 9.20 -12.43 -16.81
C TRP A 58 9.88 -11.06 -16.92
N SER A 59 10.66 -10.82 -17.98
CA SER A 59 11.35 -9.53 -18.17
C SER A 59 10.36 -8.37 -18.41
N ALA A 60 9.29 -8.61 -19.17
CA ALA A 60 8.23 -7.62 -19.34
C ALA A 60 7.47 -7.37 -18.03
N LEU A 61 7.18 -8.42 -17.27
CA LEU A 61 6.54 -8.28 -15.97
C LEU A 61 7.43 -7.48 -15.01
N LYS A 62 8.71 -7.82 -14.90
CA LYS A 62 9.68 -7.10 -14.05
C LYS A 62 9.77 -5.62 -14.44
N LYS A 63 9.88 -5.33 -15.74
CA LYS A 63 9.89 -3.95 -16.23
C LYS A 63 8.62 -3.18 -15.86
N TRP A 64 7.47 -3.86 -15.91
CA TRP A 64 6.19 -3.26 -15.53
C TRP A 64 6.07 -3.06 -14.02
N THR A 65 6.48 -4.01 -13.18
CA THR A 65 6.48 -3.85 -11.72
C THR A 65 7.46 -2.75 -11.28
N ASP A 66 8.63 -2.66 -11.92
CA ASP A 66 9.62 -1.61 -11.64
C ASP A 66 9.07 -0.22 -11.99
N LYS A 67 8.37 -0.09 -13.14
CA LYS A 67 7.72 1.17 -13.54
C LYS A 67 6.61 1.57 -12.57
N ASN A 68 5.90 0.59 -12.00
CA ASN A 68 4.75 0.81 -11.13
C ASN A 68 5.06 0.65 -9.65
N GLU A 69 6.34 0.67 -9.24
CA GLU A 69 6.76 0.42 -7.86
C GLU A 69 6.09 1.35 -6.84
N ASN A 70 5.81 2.60 -7.22
CA ASN A 70 5.17 3.60 -6.37
C ASN A 70 3.63 3.52 -6.35
N TYR A 71 3.04 2.64 -7.16
CA TYR A 71 1.61 2.41 -7.23
C TYR A 71 1.27 1.09 -6.55
N SER A 72 0.05 0.98 -6.00
CA SER A 72 -0.42 -0.33 -5.57
C SER A 72 -0.66 -1.18 -6.80
N VAL A 73 -0.13 -2.39 -6.76
CA VAL A 73 -0.44 -3.41 -7.74
C VAL A 73 -1.20 -4.50 -7.02
N PHE A 74 -2.49 -4.26 -6.78
CA PHE A 74 -3.35 -4.95 -5.81
C PHE A 74 -3.17 -6.48 -5.73
N LEU A 75 -3.03 -7.15 -6.88
CA LEU A 75 -2.88 -8.60 -6.97
C LEU A 75 -1.49 -9.13 -6.64
N PHE A 76 -0.47 -8.29 -6.72
CA PHE A 76 0.93 -8.68 -6.59
C PHE A 76 1.52 -8.36 -5.23
N GLU A 77 0.92 -7.43 -4.49
CA GLU A 77 1.41 -7.08 -3.15
C GLU A 77 1.51 -8.30 -2.23
N PRO A 78 0.51 -9.21 -2.22
CA PRO A 78 0.60 -10.45 -1.45
C PRO A 78 1.63 -11.45 -2.00
N LEU A 79 2.08 -11.29 -3.24
CA LEU A 79 3.00 -12.21 -3.92
C LEU A 79 4.47 -11.82 -3.76
N LEU A 80 4.76 -10.73 -3.05
CA LEU A 80 6.13 -10.36 -2.71
C LEU A 80 6.74 -11.41 -1.78
N PRO A 81 7.80 -12.12 -2.21
CA PRO A 81 8.24 -13.31 -1.49
C PRO A 81 8.75 -13.08 -0.08
N LEU A 82 9.20 -11.86 0.24
CA LEU A 82 9.81 -11.46 1.51
C LEU A 82 8.82 -10.87 2.52
N GLN A 83 7.54 -10.82 2.18
CA GLN A 83 6.51 -10.35 3.12
C GLN A 83 6.26 -11.39 4.21
N THR A 84 6.25 -10.96 5.47
CA THR A 84 6.07 -11.85 6.63
C THR A 84 4.92 -11.42 7.54
N ARG A 85 4.38 -10.21 7.34
CA ARG A 85 3.33 -9.63 8.17
C ARG A 85 2.23 -9.01 7.34
N ILE A 86 1.00 -9.14 7.82
CA ILE A 86 -0.19 -8.54 7.21
C ILE A 86 -1.11 -8.01 8.29
N GLY A 87 -1.70 -6.85 8.06
CA GLY A 87 -2.75 -6.28 8.91
C GLY A 87 -3.79 -5.58 8.05
N CYS A 88 -5.06 -5.71 8.38
CA CYS A 88 -6.16 -5.15 7.59
C CYS A 88 -7.10 -4.30 8.45
N ALA A 89 -7.67 -3.28 7.82
CA ALA A 89 -8.64 -2.37 8.42
C ALA A 89 -9.89 -2.28 7.53
N SER A 90 -11.06 -2.15 8.15
CA SER A 90 -12.29 -1.85 7.42
C SER A 90 -12.23 -0.42 6.90
N VAL A 91 -12.46 -0.25 5.60
CA VAL A 91 -12.57 1.04 4.91
C VAL A 91 -13.64 0.91 3.85
N HIS A 92 -14.26 2.02 3.46
CA HIS A 92 -15.10 2.03 2.26
C HIS A 92 -14.34 2.74 1.14
N LYS A 93 -13.96 2.00 0.10
CA LYS A 93 -13.22 2.55 -1.04
C LYS A 93 -13.94 2.24 -2.34
N GLU A 94 -14.29 3.30 -3.07
CA GLU A 94 -14.86 3.22 -4.41
C GLU A 94 -13.83 3.72 -5.43
N MET A 95 -13.76 3.02 -6.56
CA MET A 95 -12.89 3.35 -7.68
C MET A 95 -13.64 3.17 -9.00
N SER A 96 -13.64 4.21 -9.82
CA SER A 96 -14.31 4.20 -11.12
C SER A 96 -13.29 3.94 -12.22
N TYR A 97 -13.47 2.87 -13.00
CA TYR A 97 -12.57 2.52 -14.10
C TYR A 97 -13.30 2.66 -15.44
N ARG A 98 -12.71 3.39 -16.37
CA ARG A 98 -13.21 3.49 -17.74
C ARG A 98 -12.58 2.39 -18.59
N GLY A 99 -13.33 1.33 -18.86
CA GLY A 99 -12.90 0.21 -19.70
C GLY A 99 -13.55 0.22 -21.08
N TYR A 100 -13.13 -0.74 -21.94
CA TYR A 100 -13.71 -0.93 -23.27
C TYR A 100 -15.21 -1.28 -23.25
N ARG A 101 -15.71 -1.88 -22.16
CA ARG A 101 -17.11 -2.29 -21.99
C ARG A 101 -17.99 -1.26 -21.25
N GLY A 102 -17.48 -0.05 -21.00
CA GLY A 102 -18.17 0.98 -20.23
C GLY A 102 -17.49 1.29 -18.90
N GLN A 103 -18.21 2.04 -18.06
CA GLN A 103 -17.75 2.43 -16.73
C GLN A 103 -17.95 1.25 -15.76
N LEU A 104 -16.87 0.85 -15.09
CA LEU A 104 -16.92 -0.11 -13.97
C LEU A 104 -16.79 0.66 -12.66
N TYR A 105 -17.51 0.19 -11.63
CA TYR A 105 -17.48 0.78 -10.29
C TYR A 105 -16.99 -0.28 -9.31
N ALA A 106 -15.69 -0.29 -9.07
CA ALA A 106 -15.05 -1.22 -8.16
C ALA A 106 -15.19 -0.71 -6.72
N GLU A 107 -15.72 -1.56 -5.84
CA GLU A 107 -15.89 -1.25 -4.42
C GLU A 107 -15.13 -2.26 -3.55
N TYR A 108 -14.60 -1.74 -2.45
CA TYR A 108 -13.79 -2.47 -1.49
C TYR A 108 -14.18 -2.09 -0.06
N SER A 109 -14.40 -3.10 0.78
CA SER A 109 -14.81 -2.94 2.18
C SER A 109 -13.66 -2.99 3.18
N SER A 110 -12.41 -3.18 2.72
CA SER A 110 -11.23 -3.25 3.57
C SER A 110 -9.95 -2.92 2.80
N GLN A 111 -8.94 -2.45 3.54
CA GLN A 111 -7.59 -2.29 3.04
C GLN A 111 -6.62 -3.05 3.94
N CYS A 112 -5.61 -3.66 3.32
CA CYS A 112 -4.59 -4.43 3.99
C CYS A 112 -3.23 -3.80 3.73
N LEU A 113 -2.39 -3.76 4.76
CA LEU A 113 -0.98 -3.47 4.66
C LEU A 113 -0.20 -4.78 4.78
N ILE A 114 0.90 -4.89 4.04
CA ILE A 114 1.77 -6.06 4.02
C ILE A 114 3.25 -5.63 4.02
N GLY A 115 4.04 -6.21 4.92
CA GLY A 115 5.43 -5.79 5.16
C GLY A 115 6.36 -6.95 5.54
N PRO A 116 7.69 -6.70 5.64
CA PRO A 116 8.34 -5.39 5.69
C PRO A 116 8.93 -4.91 4.35
N GLU A 117 8.62 -5.56 3.22
CA GLU A 117 9.25 -5.22 1.94
C GLU A 117 8.38 -4.24 1.15
N ARG A 118 8.93 -3.08 0.80
CA ARG A 118 8.21 -2.11 -0.05
C ARG A 118 8.45 -2.37 -1.53
N SER A 119 9.55 -3.00 -1.92
CA SER A 119 10.03 -3.01 -3.30
C SER A 119 9.98 -4.38 -3.94
N PHE A 120 9.55 -4.42 -5.20
CA PHE A 120 9.75 -5.58 -6.08
C PHE A 120 11.20 -5.74 -6.55
N LYS A 121 12.06 -4.72 -6.42
CA LYS A 121 13.45 -4.77 -6.90
C LYS A 121 14.28 -5.83 -6.18
N ASN A 122 14.04 -5.98 -4.88
CA ASN A 122 14.68 -7.00 -4.04
C ASN A 122 13.94 -8.34 -4.10
N SER A 123 12.75 -8.37 -4.73
CA SER A 123 11.97 -9.59 -4.90
C SER A 123 12.57 -10.47 -6.00
N ILE A 124 13.59 -11.25 -5.63
CA ILE A 124 14.09 -12.31 -6.50
C ILE A 124 13.15 -13.49 -6.35
N ARG A 125 12.21 -13.64 -7.29
CA ARG A 125 11.47 -14.89 -7.42
C ARG A 125 12.45 -15.98 -7.82
N LYS A 126 12.66 -16.95 -6.94
CA LYS A 126 13.39 -18.17 -7.27
C LYS A 126 12.42 -19.22 -7.79
N LEU A 127 12.79 -19.89 -8.88
CA LEU A 127 12.10 -21.07 -9.39
C LEU A 127 12.68 -22.29 -8.66
N GLY A 128 11.81 -23.12 -8.10
CA GLY A 128 12.24 -24.27 -7.31
C GLY A 128 11.07 -24.92 -6.58
N LEU A 129 11.40 -25.90 -5.75
CA LEU A 129 10.43 -26.54 -4.86
C LEU A 129 9.93 -25.50 -3.82
N PRO A 130 8.63 -25.47 -3.49
CA PRO A 130 8.12 -24.65 -2.41
C PRO A 130 8.91 -24.88 -1.11
N GLY A 131 9.20 -23.82 -0.37
CA GLY A 131 9.94 -23.91 0.89
C GLY A 131 11.44 -24.24 0.78
N SER A 132 11.99 -24.51 -0.41
CA SER A 132 13.38 -24.97 -0.53
C SER A 132 14.46 -23.88 -0.36
N ASP A 133 14.06 -22.63 -0.16
CA ASP A 133 14.95 -21.47 -0.10
C ASP A 133 14.60 -20.56 1.08
N CYS A 134 14.33 -21.16 2.24
CA CYS A 134 14.07 -20.44 3.47
C CYS A 134 15.34 -19.99 4.21
N GLY A 135 16.52 -20.37 3.71
CA GLY A 135 17.79 -20.05 4.37
C GLY A 135 17.85 -20.70 5.75
N ASP A 136 18.03 -19.88 6.79
CA ASP A 136 18.06 -20.32 8.18
C ASP A 136 16.68 -20.42 8.84
N ASP A 137 15.63 -19.96 8.17
CA ASP A 137 14.24 -20.03 8.65
C ASP A 137 13.63 -21.43 8.41
N ASP A 138 12.56 -21.74 9.15
CA ASP A 138 11.93 -23.06 9.05
C ASP A 138 10.99 -23.13 7.83
N GLU A 139 10.62 -24.34 7.43
CA GLU A 139 9.69 -24.60 6.33
C GLU A 139 8.42 -25.28 6.87
N GLU A 140 7.26 -24.79 6.44
CA GLU A 140 5.95 -25.35 6.78
C GLU A 140 5.01 -25.22 5.56
N ASP A 141 4.50 -26.35 5.05
CA ASP A 141 3.56 -26.43 3.94
C ASP A 141 4.00 -25.67 2.66
N GLY A 142 5.30 -25.69 2.36
CA GLY A 142 5.92 -25.01 1.23
C GLY A 142 6.15 -23.51 1.44
N LEU A 143 5.93 -23.00 2.66
CA LEU A 143 6.13 -21.61 3.05
C LEU A 143 7.26 -21.49 4.07
N CYS A 144 8.04 -20.42 3.96
CA CYS A 144 9.08 -20.10 4.94
C CYS A 144 8.45 -19.49 6.20
N VAL A 145 8.83 -20.00 7.36
CA VAL A 145 8.37 -19.52 8.66
C VAL A 145 9.50 -18.75 9.31
N SER A 146 9.36 -17.43 9.36
CA SER A 146 10.41 -16.60 9.95
C SER A 146 10.55 -16.87 11.45
N LYS A 147 11.78 -17.17 11.87
CA LYS A 147 12.20 -17.31 13.27
C LYS A 147 12.23 -15.98 14.00
N ARG A 148 12.20 -14.86 13.27
CA ARG A 148 12.06 -13.53 13.85
C ARG A 148 10.62 -13.36 14.35
N ASP A 149 10.48 -13.45 15.66
CA ASP A 149 9.25 -13.14 16.36
C ASP A 149 9.15 -11.64 16.68
N GLY A 150 7.93 -11.17 16.85
CA GLY A 150 7.60 -9.76 17.04
C GLY A 150 6.71 -9.21 15.94
N ASP A 151 5.90 -8.24 16.29
CA ASP A 151 5.17 -7.44 15.32
C ASP A 151 6.16 -6.51 14.57
N ILE A 152 5.81 -6.07 13.36
CA ILE A 152 6.60 -5.05 12.67
C ILE A 152 5.99 -3.67 12.93
N GLU A 153 6.83 -2.71 13.26
CA GLU A 153 6.41 -1.31 13.30
C GLU A 153 6.25 -0.79 11.87
N ALA A 154 5.12 -0.15 11.62
CA ALA A 154 4.85 0.53 10.36
C ALA A 154 5.72 1.79 10.26
N PHE A 155 6.84 1.72 9.55
CA PHE A 155 7.71 2.86 9.32
C PHE A 155 7.06 3.84 8.33
N GLY A 156 7.26 5.13 8.54
CA GLY A 156 6.54 6.18 7.80
C GLY A 156 5.13 6.45 8.33
N SER A 157 4.82 6.03 9.56
CA SER A 157 3.65 6.54 10.29
C SER A 157 3.86 8.01 10.67
N PRO A 158 2.82 8.87 10.67
CA PRO A 158 2.89 10.16 11.33
C PRO A 158 3.30 9.94 12.80
N PRO A 159 4.12 10.82 13.41
CA PRO A 159 4.45 10.68 14.82
C PRO A 159 3.16 10.61 15.64
N HIS A 160 3.02 9.56 16.46
CA HIS A 160 1.93 9.46 17.41
C HIS A 160 2.03 10.69 18.33
N SER A 161 1.09 11.62 18.21
CA SER A 161 0.93 12.68 19.19
C SER A 161 0.54 12.00 20.50
N SER A 162 1.49 11.81 21.41
CA SER A 162 1.18 11.41 22.77
C SER A 162 0.28 12.49 23.37
N PHE A 163 -0.97 12.12 23.69
CA PHE A 163 -1.82 12.92 24.55
C PHE A 163 -1.15 13.02 25.92
N GLY A 164 -0.38 14.10 26.10
CA GLY A 164 0.10 14.57 27.39
C GLY A 164 -0.92 15.53 27.96
N GLU A 165 -1.80 15.01 28.81
CA GLU A 165 -2.61 15.80 29.73
C GLU A 165 -1.68 16.38 30.80
N THR A 166 -1.49 17.70 30.82
CA THR A 166 -1.21 18.44 32.06
C THR A 166 -1.56 19.93 31.91
N ALA A 167 -2.55 20.31 32.73
CA ALA A 167 -2.68 21.51 33.54
C ALA A 167 -2.63 22.91 32.88
N HIS A 168 -3.79 23.57 32.98
CA HIS A 168 -3.95 25.02 33.12
C HIS A 168 -2.84 25.67 33.95
N GLU A 169 -2.23 26.73 33.41
CA GLU A 169 -1.96 27.93 34.19
C GLU A 169 -2.23 29.18 33.33
N GLU A 170 -3.02 30.05 33.92
CA GLU A 170 -3.65 31.23 33.37
C GLU A 170 -2.68 32.42 33.52
N THR A 171 -2.32 33.12 32.44
CA THR A 171 -1.97 34.55 32.51
C THR A 171 -1.97 35.20 31.12
N THR A 172 -2.85 36.19 30.96
CA THR A 172 -2.77 37.29 29.99
C THR A 172 -2.79 38.59 30.84
N PRO A 173 -2.54 39.82 30.33
CA PRO A 173 -2.05 40.22 29.00
C PRO A 173 -0.95 41.32 29.04
N SER A 174 -0.33 41.62 27.89
CA SER A 174 0.15 42.99 27.59
C SER A 174 0.38 43.16 26.07
N ASP A 175 -0.20 44.24 25.55
CA ASP A 175 -0.25 44.69 24.16
C ASP A 175 1.08 45.27 23.61
N ASP A 176 1.02 45.54 22.29
CA ASP A 176 1.88 46.39 21.45
C ASP A 176 3.18 45.77 20.88
N ASP A 177 3.25 45.50 19.57
CA ASP A 177 3.62 46.54 18.59
C ASP A 177 3.52 46.01 17.13
N LEU A 178 3.25 46.95 16.23
CA LEU A 178 2.94 46.81 14.81
C LEU A 178 4.15 46.40 13.96
N GLY A 179 3.88 45.62 12.92
CA GLY A 179 4.84 45.32 11.86
C GLY A 179 4.14 44.77 10.62
N GLU A 180 3.64 45.69 9.79
CA GLU A 180 3.23 45.42 8.41
C GLU A 180 4.39 44.82 7.61
N ASN A 181 4.11 43.75 6.87
CA ASN A 181 4.74 43.52 5.58
C ASN A 181 3.82 42.71 4.68
N ASP A 182 3.43 43.37 3.59
CA ASP A 182 2.78 42.87 2.39
C ASP A 182 3.40 41.57 1.86
N SER A 183 2.56 40.61 1.55
CA SER A 183 2.61 39.91 0.26
C SER A 183 1.34 39.09 0.07
N ASP A 184 0.38 39.69 -0.64
CA ASP A 184 -0.68 38.98 -1.32
C ASP A 184 -0.07 37.93 -2.28
N ALA A 185 -0.13 36.68 -1.86
CA ALA A 185 -0.05 35.53 -2.76
C ALA A 185 -1.36 34.76 -2.62
N GLU A 186 -2.31 35.13 -3.48
CA GLU A 186 -3.56 34.46 -3.77
C GLU A 186 -3.32 32.95 -3.92
N ARG A 187 -3.55 32.19 -2.83
CA ARG A 187 -3.35 30.74 -2.81
C ARG A 187 -4.54 30.10 -3.51
N THR A 188 -4.45 29.99 -4.83
CA THR A 188 -5.41 29.25 -5.64
C THR A 188 -5.59 27.85 -5.03
N PRO A 189 -6.82 27.41 -4.72
CA PRO A 189 -7.06 26.05 -4.27
C PRO A 189 -6.58 25.10 -5.36
N ARG A 190 -5.63 24.20 -5.05
CA ARG A 190 -5.27 23.13 -5.99
C ARG A 190 -6.52 22.27 -6.22
N PRO A 191 -6.84 21.94 -7.49
CA PRO A 191 -8.00 21.12 -7.81
C PRO A 191 -7.85 19.71 -7.22
N PRO A 192 -8.98 19.00 -7.01
CA PRO A 192 -8.97 17.64 -6.46
C PRO A 192 -8.10 16.71 -7.31
N LEU A 193 -7.39 15.80 -6.65
CA LEU A 193 -6.57 14.74 -7.26
C LEU A 193 -7.34 14.05 -8.39
N ASP A 194 -6.88 14.27 -9.61
CA ASP A 194 -7.40 13.65 -10.82
C ASP A 194 -6.99 12.17 -10.86
N ASN A 195 -7.96 11.29 -11.11
CA ASN A 195 -7.78 9.84 -11.20
C ASN A 195 -7.15 9.40 -12.55
N SER A 196 -6.62 10.34 -13.33
CA SER A 196 -6.01 10.09 -14.64
C SER A 196 -4.68 9.32 -14.58
N ASP A 197 -4.00 9.31 -13.44
CA ASP A 197 -2.71 8.61 -13.28
C ASP A 197 -2.83 7.07 -13.14
N LEU A 198 -4.05 6.53 -13.12
CA LEU A 198 -4.34 5.08 -13.16
C LEU A 198 -4.74 4.58 -14.55
N GLU A 199 -4.44 5.33 -15.63
CA GLU A 199 -4.58 4.83 -17.01
C GLU A 199 -3.62 3.64 -17.26
N ILE A 200 -4.03 2.47 -16.79
CA ILE A 200 -3.65 1.20 -17.39
C ILE A 200 -4.24 1.25 -18.81
N ASP A 201 -3.38 1.25 -19.83
CA ASP A 201 -3.80 1.10 -21.22
C ASP A 201 -4.40 -0.31 -21.40
N TRP A 202 -5.70 -0.41 -21.14
CA TRP A 202 -6.49 -1.64 -21.24
C TRP A 202 -6.56 -2.20 -22.67
N LYS A 203 -5.98 -1.52 -23.68
CA LYS A 203 -5.80 -2.13 -25.00
C LYS A 203 -4.67 -3.17 -25.01
N LYS A 204 -3.81 -3.18 -23.99
CA LYS A 204 -2.65 -4.10 -23.87
C LYS A 204 -2.81 -5.19 -22.80
N VAL A 205 -3.96 -5.22 -22.10
CA VAL A 205 -4.32 -6.22 -21.09
C VAL A 205 -5.45 -7.09 -21.63
#